data_AF-A0A843K858-F1
#
_entry.id   AF-A0A843K858-F1
#
_cell.length_a   1.000
_cell.length_b   1.000
_cell.length_c   1.000
_cell.angle_alpha   90.00
_cell.angle_beta   90.00
_cell.angle_gamma   90.00
#
_symmetry.space_group_name_H-M   'P 1'
#
loop_
_entity.id
_entity.type
_entity.pdbx_description
1 polymer ?
#
loop_
_entity_poly.entity_id
_entity_poly.type
_entity_poly.pdbx_seq_one_letter_code
_entity_poly.pdbx_strand_id
1 'polypeptide(L)'
;MKCEICGEEISGGSAFTCNYCGGVFCPKHRLPFNHACKNLAEWKKSGLPGKKGTKRTGTAKASAMVPFYQKKGVLIGGIIIAALVIVIMLIFLKI
;
A
#
# COMPACT_ATOMS: atom_id res chain seq x y z
N MET A 1 -39.76 -5.94 6.26
CA MET A 1 -39.21 -5.25 7.45
C MET A 1 -39.02 -3.78 7.11
N LYS A 2 -39.08 -2.83 8.06
CA LYS A 2 -39.07 -1.38 7.75
C LYS A 2 -37.85 -0.68 8.36
N CYS A 3 -37.37 0.37 7.72
CA CYS A 3 -36.30 1.20 8.27
C CYS A 3 -36.80 2.03 9.45
N GLU A 4 -36.07 2.03 10.56
CA GLU A 4 -36.42 2.82 11.75
C GLU A 4 -36.31 4.35 11.57
N ILE A 5 -35.62 4.82 10.52
CA ILE A 5 -35.42 6.26 10.25
C ILE A 5 -36.46 6.79 9.26
N CYS A 6 -36.63 6.14 8.11
CA CYS A 6 -37.50 6.63 7.03
C CYS A 6 -38.78 5.80 6.82
N GLY A 7 -38.96 4.69 7.51
CA GLY A 7 -40.11 3.80 7.35
C GLY A 7 -40.14 3.01 6.02
N GLU A 8 -39.12 3.17 5.17
CA GLU A 8 -39.03 2.48 3.86
C GLU A 8 -39.07 0.96 4.05
N GLU A 9 -39.83 0.27 3.20
CA GLU A 9 -39.88 -1.19 3.21
C GLU A 9 -38.56 -1.76 2.68
N ILE A 10 -37.91 -2.52 3.54
CA ILE A 10 -36.68 -3.23 3.27
C ILE A 10 -37.08 -4.66 2.91
N SER A 11 -36.85 -5.01 1.64
CA SER A 11 -37.16 -6.32 1.05
C SER A 11 -35.88 -6.96 0.51
N GLY A 12 -35.88 -8.30 0.35
CA GLY A 12 -34.83 -9.03 -0.37
C GLY A 12 -33.43 -9.03 0.27
N GLY A 13 -33.33 -8.99 1.61
CA GLY A 13 -32.03 -9.07 2.31
C GLY A 13 -31.24 -7.75 2.36
N SER A 14 -31.84 -6.63 1.95
CA SER A 14 -31.22 -5.29 1.98
C SER A 14 -31.22 -4.62 3.37
N ALA A 15 -31.48 -5.40 4.41
CA ALA A 15 -31.51 -4.93 5.78
C ALA A 15 -30.12 -4.84 6.39
N PHE A 16 -29.82 -3.69 6.99
CA PHE A 16 -28.57 -3.47 7.69
C PHE A 16 -28.84 -3.30 9.17
N THR A 17 -28.31 -4.23 9.97
CA THR A 17 -28.29 -4.10 11.43
C THR A 17 -27.01 -3.40 11.86
N CYS A 18 -27.12 -2.32 12.62
CA CYS A 18 -25.97 -1.60 13.13
C CYS A 18 -25.36 -2.33 14.33
N ASN A 19 -24.08 -2.73 14.26
CA ASN A 19 -23.40 -3.43 15.36
C ASN A 19 -23.22 -2.61 16.65
N TYR A 20 -23.45 -1.29 16.60
CA TYR A 20 -23.26 -0.40 17.72
C TYR A 20 -24.57 -0.12 18.46
N CYS A 21 -25.66 0.18 17.74
CA CYS A 21 -26.95 0.48 18.36
C CYS A 21 -28.01 -0.63 18.22
N GLY A 22 -27.74 -1.68 17.44
CA GLY A 22 -28.67 -2.80 17.21
C GLY A 22 -29.86 -2.49 16.28
N GLY A 23 -30.02 -1.25 15.83
CA GLY A 23 -31.15 -0.84 14.98
C GLY A 23 -31.05 -1.36 13.55
N VAL A 24 -32.21 -1.46 12.89
CA VAL A 24 -32.38 -1.97 11.53
C VAL A 24 -32.67 -0.85 10.54
N PHE A 25 -31.82 -0.74 9.52
CA PHE A 25 -31.81 0.37 8.58
C PHE A 25 -31.79 -0.08 7.11
N CYS A 26 -32.34 0.76 6.23
CA CYS A 26 -32.24 0.58 4.79
C CYS A 26 -30.83 0.99 4.28
N PRO A 27 -30.47 0.68 3.02
CA PRO A 27 -29.14 1.01 2.46
C PRO A 27 -28.75 2.49 2.58
N LYS A 28 -29.73 3.40 2.57
CA LYS A 28 -29.55 4.86 2.72
C LYS A 28 -29.15 5.25 4.15
N HIS A 29 -29.64 4.52 5.16
CA HIS A 29 -29.43 4.83 6.58
C HIS A 29 -28.45 3.87 7.28
N ARG A 30 -27.75 2.99 6.54
CA ARG A 30 -26.83 2.00 7.12
C ARG A 30 -25.60 2.60 7.83
N LEU A 31 -25.18 3.81 7.46
CA LEU A 31 -24.03 4.47 8.10
C LEU A 31 -24.43 5.10 9.45
N PRO A 32 -23.57 5.05 10.48
CA PRO A 32 -23.84 5.64 11.80
C PRO A 32 -24.21 7.12 11.79
N PHE A 33 -23.67 7.90 10.85
CA PHE A 33 -24.04 9.31 10.69
C PHE A 33 -25.43 9.50 10.07
N ASN A 34 -25.89 8.56 9.24
CA ASN A 34 -27.15 8.70 8.51
C ASN A 34 -28.36 8.35 9.37
N HIS A 35 -28.20 7.53 10.41
CA HIS A 35 -29.26 7.21 11.37
C HIS A 35 -29.04 7.81 12.77
N ALA A 36 -28.10 8.76 12.90
CA ALA A 36 -27.75 9.39 14.18
C ALA A 36 -27.50 8.36 15.31
N CYS A 37 -26.56 7.43 15.07
CA CYS A 37 -26.26 6.35 16.01
C CYS A 37 -25.97 6.86 17.43
N LYS A 38 -26.65 6.30 18.44
CA LYS A 38 -26.42 6.63 19.86
C LYS A 38 -24.96 6.37 20.28
N ASN A 39 -24.36 5.32 19.72
CA ASN A 39 -22.99 4.88 20.02
C ASN A 39 -21.97 5.38 18.98
N LEU A 40 -22.20 6.58 18.42
CA LEU A 40 -21.32 7.17 17.40
C LEU A 40 -19.88 7.38 17.91
N ALA A 41 -19.71 7.64 19.21
CA ALA A 41 -18.40 7.77 19.83
C ALA A 41 -17.58 6.47 19.75
N GLU A 42 -18.21 5.32 19.98
CA GLU A 42 -17.57 4.01 19.87
C GLU A 42 -17.21 3.67 18.43
N TRP A 43 -18.11 3.98 17.49
CA TRP A 43 -17.83 3.83 16.06
C TRP A 43 -16.62 4.66 15.63
N LYS A 44 -16.48 5.91 16.08
CA LYS A 44 -15.31 6.74 15.79
C LYS A 44 -14.01 6.13 16.35
N LYS A 45 -14.07 5.51 17.53
CA LYS A 45 -12.92 4.84 18.17
C LYS A 45 -12.48 3.57 17.43
N SER A 46 -13.42 2.82 16.84
CA SER A 46 -13.12 1.60 16.07
C SER A 46 -12.33 1.82 14.78
N GLY A 47 -11.95 3.06 14.47
CA GLY A 47 -11.24 3.45 13.26
C GLY A 47 -12.21 3.70 12.12
N LEU A 48 -11.99 4.79 11.36
CA LEU A 48 -12.83 5.05 10.19
C LEU A 48 -12.68 3.90 9.19
N PRO A 49 -13.78 3.25 8.77
CA PRO A 49 -13.77 2.33 7.64
C PRO A 49 -13.49 3.13 6.38
N GLY A 50 -12.21 3.33 6.03
CA GLY A 50 -11.86 4.14 4.87
C GLY A 50 -10.44 4.68 4.85
N LYS A 51 -9.73 4.80 5.98
CA LYS A 51 -8.27 4.98 5.91
C LYS A 51 -7.59 3.63 5.76
N LYS A 52 -7.77 2.99 4.60
CA LYS A 52 -6.64 2.29 3.98
C LYS A 52 -5.65 3.38 3.55
N GLY A 53 -5.04 4.04 4.54
CA GLY A 53 -3.68 4.53 4.34
C GLY A 53 -2.94 3.28 3.94
N THR A 54 -2.46 3.25 2.70
CA THR A 54 -1.51 2.26 2.25
C THR A 54 -0.28 2.46 3.14
N LYS A 55 -0.29 1.92 4.36
CA LYS A 55 0.94 1.50 4.99
C LYS A 55 1.42 0.35 4.12
N ARG A 56 2.07 0.73 3.02
CA ARG A 56 3.11 -0.07 2.42
C ARG A 56 4.18 -0.20 3.51
N THR A 57 3.93 -1.07 4.48
CA THR A 57 4.97 -1.90 5.11
C THR A 57 5.39 -2.93 4.07
N GLY A 58 5.81 -2.42 2.91
CA GLY A 58 6.70 -3.10 2.03
C GLY A 58 7.94 -2.26 2.11
N THR A 59 9.00 -2.80 2.71
CA THR A 59 10.35 -2.52 2.23
C THR A 59 10.36 -2.93 0.75
N ALA A 60 9.76 -2.11 -0.11
CA ALA A 60 10.02 -2.14 -1.52
C ALA A 60 11.47 -1.70 -1.62
N LYS A 61 12.38 -2.66 -1.49
CA LYS A 61 13.63 -2.57 -2.22
C LYS A 61 13.17 -2.51 -3.66
N ALA A 62 12.93 -1.28 -4.13
CA ALA A 62 13.05 -0.97 -5.51
C ALA A 62 14.40 -1.57 -5.87
N SER A 63 14.38 -2.67 -6.62
CA SER A 63 15.54 -3.08 -7.40
C SER A 63 15.72 -1.95 -8.40
N ALA A 64 16.29 -0.84 -7.91
CA ALA A 64 16.79 0.23 -8.71
C ALA A 64 17.65 -0.48 -9.75
N MET A 65 17.43 -0.15 -11.01
CA MET A 65 18.37 -0.45 -12.07
C MET A 65 19.68 0.20 -11.66
N VAL A 66 20.50 -0.50 -10.86
CA VAL A 66 21.77 0.01 -10.42
C VAL A 66 22.68 -0.14 -11.63
N PRO A 67 23.14 0.96 -12.25
CA PRO A 67 24.02 0.84 -13.41
C PRO A 67 25.22 -0.01 -13.00
N PHE A 68 25.53 -1.01 -13.83
CA PHE A 68 26.52 -2.06 -13.55
C PHE A 68 27.88 -1.51 -13.05
N TYR A 69 28.24 -0.30 -13.47
CA TYR A 69 29.41 0.47 -13.04
C TYR A 69 29.51 0.73 -11.52
N GLN A 70 28.38 0.71 -10.79
CA GLN A 70 28.34 0.99 -9.35
C GLN A 70 28.82 -0.20 -8.47
N LYS A 71 29.03 -1.38 -9.06
CA LYS A 71 29.65 -2.49 -8.31
C LYS A 71 31.16 -2.28 -8.30
N LYS A 72 31.73 -2.08 -7.10
CA LYS A 72 33.18 -1.92 -6.86
C LYS A 72 34.06 -2.94 -7.61
N GLY A 73 33.57 -4.15 -7.84
CA GLY A 73 34.29 -5.18 -8.61
C GLY A 73 34.53 -4.84 -10.09
N VAL A 74 33.66 -4.05 -10.73
CA VAL A 74 33.80 -3.67 -12.15
C VAL A 74 34.90 -2.62 -12.33
N LEU A 75 35.03 -1.68 -11.39
CA LEU A 75 36.12 -0.70 -11.36
C LEU A 75 37.48 -1.37 -11.19
N ILE A 76 37.59 -2.32 -10.25
CA ILE A 76 38.83 -3.06 -9.99
C ILE A 76 39.20 -3.91 -11.22
N GLY A 77 38.22 -4.61 -11.82
CA GLY A 77 38.45 -5.39 -13.03
C GLY A 77 38.92 -4.54 -14.21
N GLY A 78 38.33 -3.35 -14.40
CA GLY A 78 38.73 -2.42 -15.46
C GLY A 78 40.18 -1.93 -15.32
N ILE A 79 40.61 -1.60 -14.10
CA ILE A 79 42.00 -1.16 -13.83
C ILE A 79 42.99 -2.29 -14.13
N ILE A 80 42.69 -3.52 -13.72
CA ILE A 80 43.54 -4.68 -13.97
C ILE A 80 43.67 -4.94 -15.47
N ILE A 81 42.55 -4.94 -16.21
CA ILE A 81 42.56 -5.16 -17.66
C ILE A 81 43.37 -4.06 -18.37
N ALA A 82 43.16 -2.79 -18.00
CA ALA A 82 43.91 -1.68 -18.57
C ALA A 82 45.41 -1.79 -18.31
N ALA A 83 45.81 -2.16 -17.08
CA ALA A 83 47.21 -2.37 -16.72
C ALA A 83 47.85 -3.51 -17.52
N LEU A 84 47.15 -4.64 -17.69
CA LEU A 84 47.64 -5.77 -18.49
C LEU A 84 47.85 -5.37 -19.96
N VAL A 85 46.91 -4.62 -20.55
CA VAL A 85 47.04 -4.12 -21.93
C VAL A 85 48.23 -3.19 -22.09
N ILE A 86 48.44 -2.28 -21.13
CA ILE A 86 49.59 -1.35 -21.16
C ILE A 86 50.91 -2.13 -21.05
N VAL A 87 51.02 -3.10 -20.14
CA VAL A 87 52.23 -3.92 -20.00
C VAL A 87 52.53 -4.67 -21.29
N ILE A 88 51.52 -5.29 -21.89
CA ILE A 88 51.66 -6.00 -23.17
C ILE A 88 52.10 -5.03 -24.28
N MET A 89 51.50 -3.85 -24.37
CA MET A 89 51.86 -2.83 -25.35
C MET A 89 53.29 -2.31 -25.17
N LEU A 90 53.75 -2.13 -23.92
CA LEU A 90 55.14 -1.76 -23.62
C LEU A 90 56.14 -2.86 -23.98
N ILE A 91 55.77 -4.14 -23.84
CA ILE A 91 56.59 -5.27 -24.29
C ILE A 91 56.74 -5.26 -25.81
N PHE A 92 55.64 -5.03 -26.55
CA PHE A 92 55.68 -4.91 -28.01
C PHE A 92 56.47 -3.69 -28.49
N LEU A 93 56.52 -2.59 -27.73
CA LEU A 93 57.32 -1.41 -28.08
C LEU A 93 58.82 -1.60 -27.79
N LYS A 94 59.18 -2.58 -26.95
CA LYS A 94 60.58 -2.86 -26.55
C LYS A 94 61.24 -3.92 -27.44
N ILE A 95 60.46 -4.71 -28.18
CA ILE A 95 60.88 -5.69 -29.19
C ILE A 95 61.06 -4.99 -30.54
#